data_AF-X0XAI6-F1
#
_entry.id   AF-X0XAI6-F1
#
_cell.length_a   1.000
_cell.length_b   1.000
_cell.length_c   1.000
_cell.angle_alpha   90.00
_cell.angle_beta   90.00
_cell.angle_gamma   90.00
#
_symmetry.space_group_name_H-M   'P 1'
#
loop_
_entity.id
_entity.type
_entity.pdbx_description
1 polymer ?
#
loop_
_entity_poly.entity_id
_entity_poly.type
_entity_poly.pdbx_seq_one_letter_code
_entity_poly.pdbx_strand_id
1 'polypeptide(L)'
;LVEELKSRFGLKPKSPKGATGAIRLKRNSKLDLPEQGYVLTVTPKGVEVVGVDEAGLYYGVQTLIELARRSATGAVEVPCVSIRDWPDIRLRSIHYDTKHHQDKAEYVRWLIRSLAHYKVNALVWEWEDKFAYESHPEVGAPGAFTKTEMQEFTRFAAQHHVQLVPLMQGLGHVSYILKHTKWRGLREIPDSSWEFCPLKDGSYDLLFDLWDDAIEATPGVRYLHVGCDETYELGQGVECGCKAIAEEQ
;
A
#
# COMPACT_ATOMS: atom_id res chain seq x y z
N LEU A 1 -15.37 -10.42 6.67
CA LEU A 1 -16.75 -10.91 6.41
C LEU A 1 -17.78 -10.44 7.44
N VAL A 2 -17.68 -10.81 8.72
CA VAL A 2 -18.72 -10.47 9.73
C VAL A 2 -18.97 -8.96 9.81
N GLU A 3 -17.90 -8.17 9.79
CA GLU A 3 -18.00 -6.71 9.78
C GLU A 3 -18.76 -6.19 8.54
N GLU A 4 -18.40 -6.65 7.34
CA GLU A 4 -19.06 -6.28 6.07
C GLU A 4 -20.55 -6.67 6.06
N LEU A 5 -20.89 -7.85 6.59
CA LEU A 5 -22.28 -8.28 6.74
C LEU A 5 -23.07 -7.35 7.67
N LYS A 6 -22.45 -6.87 8.74
CA LYS A 6 -23.06 -5.92 9.68
C LYS A 6 -23.17 -4.52 9.08
N SER A 7 -22.10 -3.99 8.49
CA SER A 7 -22.03 -2.61 8.02
C SER A 7 -22.83 -2.39 6.74
N ARG A 8 -22.72 -3.28 5.75
CA ARG A 8 -23.40 -3.12 4.44
C ARG A 8 -24.84 -3.63 4.47
N PHE A 9 -25.09 -4.71 5.20
CA PHE A 9 -26.36 -5.43 5.11
C PHE A 9 -27.18 -5.41 6.42
N GLY A 10 -26.62 -4.91 7.52
CA GLY A 10 -27.30 -4.90 8.83
C GLY A 10 -27.49 -6.31 9.42
N LEU A 11 -26.80 -7.31 8.88
CA LEU A 11 -26.91 -8.70 9.32
C LEU A 11 -26.05 -8.94 10.57
N LYS A 12 -26.52 -9.82 11.46
CA LYS A 12 -25.77 -10.28 12.64
C LYS A 12 -25.50 -11.77 12.52
N PRO A 13 -24.40 -12.16 11.84
CA PRO A 13 -24.06 -13.56 11.65
C PRO A 13 -23.86 -14.27 12.99
N LYS A 14 -24.31 -15.52 13.06
CA LYS A 14 -24.02 -16.43 14.18
C LYS A 14 -23.15 -17.56 13.64
N SER A 15 -22.33 -18.17 14.51
CA SER A 15 -21.48 -19.31 14.17
C SER A 15 -21.92 -20.61 14.88
N PRO A 16 -23.17 -21.08 14.69
CA PRO A 16 -23.60 -22.35 15.28
C PRO A 16 -22.95 -23.55 14.57
N LYS A 17 -22.62 -24.61 15.32
CA LYS A 17 -22.18 -25.89 14.73
C LYS A 17 -23.34 -26.53 13.95
N GLY A 18 -23.07 -26.99 12.73
CA GLY A 18 -24.00 -27.82 11.96
C GLY A 18 -25.21 -27.10 11.33
N ALA A 19 -25.19 -25.78 11.21
CA ALA A 19 -26.33 -25.06 10.62
C ALA A 19 -26.49 -25.28 9.10
N THR A 20 -27.76 -25.39 8.69
CA THR A 20 -28.20 -25.35 7.29
C THR A 20 -28.22 -23.91 6.78
N GLY A 21 -27.89 -23.67 5.50
CA GLY A 21 -27.87 -22.31 4.92
C GLY A 21 -26.66 -21.47 5.34
N ALA A 22 -25.59 -22.08 5.87
CA ALA A 22 -24.41 -21.37 6.35
C ALA A 22 -23.48 -20.90 5.21
N ILE A 23 -22.68 -19.86 5.49
CA ILE A 23 -21.49 -19.50 4.72
C ILE A 23 -20.30 -20.27 5.31
N ARG A 24 -19.67 -21.12 4.50
CA ARG A 24 -18.49 -21.89 4.89
C ARG A 24 -17.25 -21.30 4.23
N LEU A 25 -16.26 -20.96 5.05
CA LEU A 25 -14.96 -20.44 4.61
C LEU A 25 -13.90 -21.51 4.88
N LYS A 26 -13.13 -21.89 3.86
CA LYS A 26 -12.09 -22.91 3.97
C LYS A 26 -10.83 -22.48 3.22
N ARG A 27 -9.67 -22.93 3.71
CA ARG A 27 -8.42 -22.90 2.94
C ARG A 27 -8.11 -24.31 2.47
N ASN A 28 -7.66 -24.44 1.24
CA ASN A 28 -7.20 -25.70 0.67
C ASN A 28 -6.07 -25.43 -0.32
N SER A 29 -4.83 -25.62 0.14
CA SER A 29 -3.63 -25.44 -0.68
C SER A 29 -3.49 -26.46 -1.82
N LYS A 30 -4.33 -27.50 -1.85
CA LYS A 30 -4.37 -28.50 -2.94
C LYS A 30 -5.44 -28.17 -4.00
N LEU A 31 -6.07 -27.00 -3.93
CA LEU A 31 -6.93 -26.54 -5.01
C LEU A 31 -6.11 -26.39 -6.29
N ASP A 32 -6.64 -26.89 -7.40
CA ASP A 32 -6.06 -26.74 -8.73
C ASP A 32 -6.31 -25.32 -9.27
N LEU A 33 -5.65 -24.34 -8.64
CA LEU A 33 -5.67 -22.92 -8.96
C LEU A 33 -4.34 -22.27 -8.54
N PRO A 34 -3.91 -21.17 -9.20
CA PRO A 34 -2.74 -20.40 -8.78
C PRO A 34 -2.90 -19.77 -7.38
N GLU A 35 -1.79 -19.26 -6.83
CA GLU A 35 -1.80 -18.40 -5.63
C GLU A 35 -2.83 -17.27 -5.74
N GLN A 36 -3.41 -16.86 -4.61
CA GLN A 36 -4.52 -15.91 -4.55
C GLN A 36 -5.82 -16.39 -5.22
N GLY A 37 -5.85 -17.61 -5.75
CA GLY A 37 -7.02 -18.21 -6.37
C GLY A 37 -8.06 -18.71 -5.37
N TYR A 38 -9.32 -18.73 -5.80
CA TYR A 38 -10.43 -19.23 -5.00
C TYR A 38 -11.54 -19.87 -5.82
N VAL A 39 -12.34 -20.67 -5.14
CA VAL A 39 -13.61 -21.22 -5.65
C VAL A 39 -14.74 -20.73 -4.76
N LEU A 40 -15.77 -20.12 -5.36
CA LEU A 40 -17.01 -19.73 -4.71
C LEU A 40 -18.16 -20.56 -5.27
N THR A 41 -18.88 -21.26 -4.40
CA THR A 41 -20.07 -22.04 -4.75
C THR A 41 -21.26 -21.59 -3.92
N VAL A 42 -22.32 -21.11 -4.58
CA VAL A 42 -23.58 -20.71 -3.96
C VAL A 42 -24.68 -21.64 -4.46
N THR A 43 -25.39 -22.27 -3.52
CA THR A 43 -26.51 -23.18 -3.79
C THR A 43 -27.70 -22.81 -2.91
N PRO A 44 -28.90 -23.38 -3.15
CA PRO A 44 -30.03 -23.20 -2.24
C PRO A 44 -29.77 -23.69 -0.80
N LYS A 45 -28.74 -24.53 -0.59
CA LYS A 45 -28.38 -25.09 0.73
C LYS A 45 -27.35 -24.26 1.49
N GLY A 46 -26.74 -23.25 0.86
CA GLY A 46 -25.73 -22.38 1.46
C GLY A 46 -24.57 -22.00 0.52
N VAL A 47 -23.57 -21.35 1.10
CA VAL A 47 -22.40 -20.79 0.40
C VAL A 47 -21.13 -21.48 0.88
N GLU A 48 -20.22 -21.78 -0.04
CA GLU A 48 -18.85 -22.21 0.26
C GLU A 48 -17.85 -21.35 -0.51
N VAL A 49 -16.87 -20.79 0.22
CA VAL A 49 -15.70 -20.11 -0.34
C VAL A 49 -14.46 -20.92 0.06
N VAL A 50 -13.70 -21.37 -0.92
CA VAL A 50 -12.44 -22.09 -0.70
C VAL A 50 -11.30 -21.34 -1.37
N GLY A 51 -10.38 -20.80 -0.58
CA GLY A 51 -9.15 -20.16 -1.10
C GLY A 51 -7.98 -21.14 -1.13
N VAL A 52 -7.09 -20.98 -2.11
CA VAL A 52 -5.79 -21.68 -2.15
C VAL A 52 -4.94 -21.30 -0.94
N ASP A 53 -4.92 -20.01 -0.62
CA ASP A 53 -4.24 -19.39 0.51
C ASP A 53 -5.17 -18.40 1.26
N GLU A 54 -4.64 -17.61 2.19
CA GLU A 54 -5.45 -16.61 2.91
C GLU A 54 -5.94 -15.48 2.01
N ALA A 55 -5.12 -15.02 1.06
CA ALA A 55 -5.49 -13.95 0.14
C ALA A 55 -6.61 -14.40 -0.80
N GLY A 56 -6.52 -15.61 -1.36
CA GLY A 56 -7.58 -16.20 -2.17
C GLY A 56 -8.88 -16.36 -1.39
N LEU A 57 -8.82 -16.83 -0.14
CA LEU A 57 -10.02 -16.92 0.70
C LEU A 57 -10.64 -15.54 0.94
N TYR A 58 -9.81 -14.52 1.18
CA TYR A 58 -10.26 -13.14 1.33
C TYR A 58 -10.89 -12.60 0.05
N TYR A 59 -10.28 -12.80 -1.12
CA TYR A 59 -10.81 -12.34 -2.40
C TYR A 59 -12.13 -13.03 -2.78
N GLY A 60 -12.29 -14.32 -2.46
CA GLY A 60 -13.57 -15.01 -2.64
C GLY A 60 -14.66 -14.48 -1.73
N VAL A 61 -14.32 -14.02 -0.54
CA VAL A 61 -15.23 -13.29 0.35
C VAL A 61 -15.62 -11.93 -0.25
N GLN A 62 -14.71 -11.20 -0.89
CA GLN A 62 -15.04 -9.94 -1.56
C GLN A 62 -16.05 -10.16 -2.69
N THR A 63 -15.83 -11.16 -3.54
CA THR A 63 -16.78 -11.52 -4.60
C THR A 63 -18.14 -11.91 -4.05
N LEU A 64 -18.20 -12.68 -2.95
CA LEU A 64 -19.46 -12.99 -2.28
C LEU A 64 -20.20 -11.72 -1.82
N ILE A 65 -19.48 -10.75 -1.25
CA ILE A 65 -20.05 -9.48 -0.79
C ILE A 65 -20.59 -8.66 -1.97
N GLU A 66 -19.87 -8.63 -3.09
CA GLU A 66 -20.30 -7.92 -4.32
C GLU A 66 -21.54 -8.56 -4.97
N LEU A 67 -21.65 -9.89 -4.91
CA LEU A 67 -22.82 -10.61 -5.42
C LEU A 67 -24.06 -10.45 -4.54
N ALA A 68 -23.90 -10.12 -3.26
CA ALA A 68 -25.00 -9.95 -2.33
C ALA A 68 -25.80 -8.67 -2.65
N ARG A 69 -27.12 -8.81 -2.77
CA ARG A 69 -28.06 -7.72 -3.08
C ARG A 69 -29.24 -7.74 -2.13
N ARG A 70 -29.87 -6.58 -1.93
CA ARG A 70 -31.19 -6.52 -1.28
C ARG A 70 -32.27 -6.76 -2.31
N SER A 71 -33.16 -7.71 -2.06
CA SER A 71 -34.36 -7.90 -2.88
C SER A 71 -35.42 -6.85 -2.55
N ALA A 72 -36.51 -6.84 -3.32
CA ALA A 72 -37.61 -5.90 -3.14
C ALA A 72 -38.27 -5.99 -1.74
N THR A 73 -38.16 -7.15 -1.08
CA THR A 73 -38.67 -7.37 0.29
C THR A 73 -37.67 -6.96 1.37
N GLY A 74 -36.49 -6.48 0.98
CA GLY A 74 -35.41 -6.09 1.89
C GLY A 74 -34.53 -7.25 2.36
N ALA A 75 -34.82 -8.49 1.95
CA ALA A 75 -33.98 -9.65 2.22
C ALA A 75 -32.64 -9.57 1.48
N VAL A 76 -31.58 -10.08 2.10
CA VAL A 76 -30.25 -10.12 1.48
C VAL A 76 -30.10 -11.45 0.77
N GLU A 77 -29.90 -11.40 -0.54
CA GLU A 77 -29.88 -12.56 -1.43
C GLU A 77 -28.58 -12.60 -2.23
N VAL A 78 -28.14 -13.80 -2.59
CA VAL A 78 -26.97 -14.05 -3.44
C VAL A 78 -27.41 -15.06 -4.52
N PRO A 79 -27.11 -14.84 -5.81
CA PRO A 79 -27.47 -15.77 -6.86
C PRO A 79 -26.75 -17.12 -6.69
N CYS A 80 -27.40 -18.22 -7.08
CA CYS A 80 -26.74 -19.51 -7.18
C CYS A 80 -25.74 -19.48 -8.34
N VAL A 81 -24.46 -19.74 -8.04
CA VAL A 81 -23.35 -19.61 -9.00
C VAL A 81 -22.18 -20.48 -8.56
N SER A 82 -21.35 -20.87 -9.51
CA SER A 82 -20.02 -21.43 -9.26
C SER A 82 -18.98 -20.57 -9.97
N ILE A 83 -18.01 -20.06 -9.22
CA ILE A 83 -16.92 -19.19 -9.70
C ILE A 83 -15.61 -19.85 -9.34
N ARG A 84 -14.69 -19.92 -10.31
CA ARG A 84 -13.27 -20.21 -10.11
C ARG A 84 -12.52 -19.00 -10.62
N ASP A 85 -11.70 -18.39 -9.79
CA ASP A 85 -11.12 -17.09 -10.10
C ASP A 85 -9.73 -16.95 -9.46
N TRP A 86 -8.84 -16.23 -10.14
CA TRP A 86 -7.46 -15.97 -9.76
C TRP A 86 -6.93 -14.75 -10.52
N PRO A 87 -5.91 -14.04 -10.01
CA PRO A 87 -5.41 -12.85 -10.68
C PRO A 87 -4.42 -13.19 -11.81
N ASP A 88 -4.54 -12.51 -12.95
CA ASP A 88 -3.52 -12.52 -14.01
C ASP A 88 -2.25 -11.76 -13.57
N ILE A 89 -2.42 -10.67 -12.81
CA ILE A 89 -1.33 -9.85 -12.27
C ILE A 89 -1.24 -10.10 -10.76
N ARG A 90 -0.15 -10.70 -10.31
CA ARG A 90 0.04 -11.09 -8.89
C ARG A 90 0.18 -9.90 -7.93
N LEU A 91 0.81 -8.82 -8.38
CA LEU A 91 0.99 -7.58 -7.63
C LEU A 91 0.15 -6.48 -8.30
N ARG A 92 -0.91 -6.07 -7.64
CA ARG A 92 -1.86 -5.07 -8.12
C ARG A 92 -1.72 -3.87 -7.19
N SER A 93 -0.91 -2.91 -7.63
CA SER A 93 -0.58 -1.71 -6.86
C SER A 93 -1.36 -0.49 -7.34
N ILE A 94 -1.75 0.36 -6.39
CA ILE A 94 -2.21 1.72 -6.67
C ILE A 94 -1.22 2.70 -6.03
N HIS A 95 -0.85 3.72 -6.79
CA HIS A 95 0.01 4.81 -6.32
C HIS A 95 -0.85 5.87 -5.61
N TYR A 96 -0.41 6.29 -4.42
CA TYR A 96 -1.03 7.30 -3.59
C TYR A 96 0.00 8.36 -3.22
N ASP A 97 -0.12 9.53 -3.85
CA ASP A 97 0.76 10.69 -3.71
C ASP A 97 0.15 11.69 -2.71
N THR A 98 0.96 12.11 -1.73
CA THR A 98 0.60 13.07 -0.67
C THR A 98 1.56 14.27 -0.58
N LYS A 99 2.29 14.57 -1.66
CA LYS A 99 3.24 15.68 -1.76
C LYS A 99 2.70 17.01 -1.22
N HIS A 100 1.51 17.41 -1.65
CA HIS A 100 0.95 18.72 -1.29
C HIS A 100 -0.09 18.68 -0.17
N HIS A 101 -0.69 17.51 0.10
CA HIS A 101 -1.82 17.38 1.04
C HIS A 101 -1.72 16.07 1.81
N GLN A 102 -2.02 16.11 3.10
CA GLN A 102 -2.14 14.91 3.93
C GLN A 102 -3.62 14.63 4.20
N ASP A 103 -4.08 13.46 3.79
CA ASP A 103 -5.42 13.00 4.15
C ASP A 103 -5.50 12.62 5.63
N LYS A 104 -6.73 12.59 6.14
CA LYS A 104 -6.99 12.12 7.51
C LYS A 104 -6.77 10.62 7.62
N ALA A 105 -6.41 10.16 8.82
CA ALA A 105 -6.23 8.74 9.11
C ALA A 105 -7.47 7.89 8.76
N GLU A 106 -8.68 8.43 8.92
CA GLU A 106 -9.93 7.75 8.54
C GLU A 106 -10.00 7.49 7.03
N TYR A 107 -9.54 8.45 6.21
CA TYR A 107 -9.52 8.31 4.77
C TYR A 107 -8.52 7.24 4.34
N VAL A 108 -7.31 7.23 4.91
CA VAL A 108 -6.30 6.19 4.62
C VAL A 108 -6.84 4.79 4.91
N ARG A 109 -7.50 4.61 6.07
CA ARG A 109 -8.17 3.33 6.41
C ARG A 109 -9.29 2.99 5.43
N TRP A 110 -10.09 3.97 5.03
CA TRP A 110 -11.15 3.77 4.03
C TRP A 110 -10.57 3.38 2.66
N LEU A 111 -9.48 4.02 2.22
CA LEU A 111 -8.80 3.75 0.96
C LEU A 111 -8.29 2.31 0.94
N ILE A 112 -7.54 1.90 1.97
CA ILE A 112 -7.02 0.53 2.12
C ILE A 112 -8.15 -0.51 2.01
N ARG A 113 -9.27 -0.30 2.72
CA ARG A 113 -10.43 -1.20 2.64
C ARG A 113 -11.05 -1.24 1.25
N SER A 114 -11.14 -0.08 0.60
CA SER A 114 -11.73 0.04 -0.74
C SER A 114 -10.87 -0.65 -1.79
N LEU A 115 -9.54 -0.49 -1.71
CA LEU A 115 -8.59 -1.19 -2.56
C LEU A 115 -8.70 -2.72 -2.39
N ALA A 116 -8.72 -3.18 -1.13
CA ALA A 116 -8.84 -4.59 -0.82
C ALA A 116 -10.18 -5.19 -1.31
N HIS A 117 -11.26 -4.40 -1.31
CA HIS A 117 -12.55 -4.81 -1.87
C HIS A 117 -12.43 -5.17 -3.35
N TYR A 118 -11.75 -4.32 -4.12
CA TYR A 118 -11.43 -4.56 -5.53
C TYR A 118 -10.24 -5.49 -5.75
N LYS A 119 -9.80 -6.20 -4.70
CA LYS A 119 -8.70 -7.18 -4.73
C LYS A 119 -7.34 -6.56 -5.09
N VAL A 120 -7.17 -5.24 -5.01
CA VAL A 120 -5.85 -4.58 -5.04
C VAL A 120 -5.08 -5.01 -3.79
N ASN A 121 -3.78 -5.28 -3.92
CA ASN A 121 -2.98 -5.90 -2.85
C ASN A 121 -1.68 -5.15 -2.51
N ALA A 122 -1.48 -3.97 -3.10
CA ALA A 122 -0.44 -3.03 -2.69
C ALA A 122 -0.95 -1.59 -2.82
N LEU A 123 -0.62 -0.77 -1.83
CA LEU A 123 -0.74 0.68 -1.86
C LEU A 123 0.69 1.22 -1.82
N VAL A 124 1.15 1.76 -2.94
CA VAL A 124 2.45 2.46 -3.00
C VAL A 124 2.17 3.87 -2.50
N TRP A 125 2.73 4.23 -1.35
CA TRP A 125 2.48 5.52 -0.73
C TRP A 125 3.72 6.40 -0.82
N GLU A 126 3.66 7.41 -1.69
CA GLU A 126 4.61 8.52 -1.74
C GLU A 126 4.21 9.56 -0.70
N TRP A 127 4.86 9.47 0.46
CA TRP A 127 4.51 10.31 1.61
C TRP A 127 5.36 11.57 1.78
N GLU A 128 6.51 11.68 1.11
CA GLU A 128 7.44 12.82 1.23
C GLU A 128 7.60 13.30 2.70
N ASP A 129 7.24 14.56 3.00
CA ASP A 129 7.29 15.16 4.35
C ASP A 129 6.05 14.88 5.23
N LYS A 130 5.14 13.99 4.80
CA LYS A 130 3.96 13.55 5.60
C LYS A 130 4.28 12.40 6.56
N PHE A 131 5.54 12.02 6.66
CA PHE A 131 6.06 11.09 7.65
C PHE A 131 7.01 11.82 8.61
N ALA A 132 6.82 11.60 9.91
CA ALA A 132 7.66 12.18 10.95
C ALA A 132 8.89 11.28 11.18
N TYR A 133 9.94 11.55 10.41
CA TYR A 133 11.24 10.87 10.49
C TYR A 133 11.85 11.01 11.88
N GLU A 134 12.26 9.90 12.49
CA GLU A 134 12.88 9.89 13.83
C GLU A 134 14.37 10.25 13.74
N SER A 135 15.04 9.78 12.69
CA SER A 135 16.45 10.07 12.39
C SER A 135 16.68 11.54 12.04
N HIS A 136 15.76 12.14 11.25
CA HIS A 136 15.85 13.51 10.74
C HIS A 136 14.53 14.29 10.91
N PRO A 137 14.16 14.68 12.15
CA PRO A 137 12.86 15.28 12.45
C PRO A 137 12.57 16.58 11.70
N GLU A 138 13.59 17.30 11.23
CA GLU A 138 13.41 18.52 10.45
C GLU A 138 12.72 18.28 9.10
N VAL A 139 12.81 17.07 8.52
CA VAL A 139 12.23 16.75 7.20
C VAL A 139 10.70 16.62 7.30
N GLY A 140 10.18 16.09 8.41
CA GLY A 140 8.75 15.91 8.63
C GLY A 140 8.01 17.23 8.78
N ALA A 141 6.92 17.40 8.06
CA ALA A 141 6.04 18.56 8.20
C ALA A 141 5.26 18.52 9.52
N PRO A 142 4.85 19.68 10.08
CA PRO A 142 3.97 19.69 11.24
C PRO A 142 2.68 18.90 10.98
N GLY A 143 2.38 17.93 11.85
CA GLY A 143 1.22 17.05 11.71
C GLY A 143 1.43 15.82 10.82
N ALA A 144 2.66 15.59 10.34
CA ALA A 144 3.05 14.34 9.70
C ALA A 144 2.72 13.12 10.56
N PHE A 145 2.40 12.00 9.92
CA PHE A 145 2.13 10.75 10.62
C PHE A 145 3.40 10.25 11.31
N THR A 146 3.25 9.86 12.57
CA THR A 146 4.32 9.22 13.34
C THR A 146 4.59 7.81 12.84
N LYS A 147 5.79 7.30 13.11
CA LYS A 147 6.13 5.89 12.88
C LYS A 147 5.13 4.92 13.47
N THR A 148 4.62 5.21 14.68
CA THR A 148 3.60 4.38 15.32
C THR A 148 2.30 4.35 14.50
N GLU A 149 1.83 5.50 14.01
CA GLU A 149 0.63 5.58 13.14
C GLU A 149 0.85 4.88 11.80
N MET A 150 2.03 5.02 11.20
CA MET A 150 2.39 4.31 9.96
C MET A 150 2.41 2.79 10.15
N GLN A 151 2.92 2.32 11.29
CA GLN A 151 2.86 0.91 11.65
C GLN A 151 1.41 0.44 11.91
N GLU A 152 0.54 1.30 12.46
CA GLU A 152 -0.90 1.01 12.58
C GLU A 152 -1.57 0.87 11.22
N PHE A 153 -1.30 1.79 10.28
CA PHE A 153 -1.79 1.66 8.89
C PHE A 153 -1.26 0.40 8.23
N THR A 154 0.01 0.07 8.43
CA THR A 154 0.63 -1.14 7.88
C THR A 154 -0.04 -2.42 8.41
N ARG A 155 -0.25 -2.51 9.73
CA ARG A 155 -0.98 -3.64 10.34
C ARG A 155 -2.41 -3.73 9.83
N PHE A 156 -3.09 -2.60 9.69
CA PHE A 156 -4.45 -2.53 9.16
C PHE A 156 -4.49 -2.98 7.69
N ALA A 157 -3.56 -2.54 6.85
CA ALA A 157 -3.44 -2.98 5.46
C ALA A 157 -3.20 -4.49 5.36
N ALA A 158 -2.34 -5.04 6.21
CA ALA A 158 -2.06 -6.47 6.24
C ALA A 158 -3.31 -7.31 6.58
N GLN A 159 -4.17 -6.85 7.49
CA GLN A 159 -5.46 -7.50 7.80
C GLN A 159 -6.41 -7.56 6.58
N HIS A 160 -6.19 -6.68 5.61
CA HIS A 160 -6.95 -6.58 4.36
C HIS A 160 -6.19 -7.16 3.15
N HIS A 161 -5.08 -7.88 3.38
CA HIS A 161 -4.20 -8.42 2.33
C HIS A 161 -3.66 -7.36 1.37
N VAL A 162 -3.40 -6.15 1.88
CA VAL A 162 -2.75 -5.04 1.17
C VAL A 162 -1.38 -4.78 1.80
N GLN A 163 -0.35 -4.64 0.97
CA GLN A 163 0.96 -4.15 1.40
C GLN A 163 1.00 -2.62 1.34
N LEU A 164 1.42 -1.97 2.42
CA LEU A 164 1.67 -0.53 2.44
C LEU A 164 3.12 -0.28 2.00
N VAL A 165 3.35 -0.19 0.69
CA VAL A 165 4.71 -0.06 0.12
C VAL A 165 5.18 1.39 0.28
N PRO A 166 6.21 1.68 1.10
CA PRO A 166 6.77 3.02 1.18
C PRO A 166 7.37 3.42 -0.17
N LEU A 167 7.05 4.61 -0.65
CA LEU A 167 7.78 5.27 -1.72
C LEU A 167 8.49 6.49 -1.15
N MET A 168 9.81 6.43 -1.21
CA MET A 168 10.67 7.56 -0.90
C MET A 168 11.59 7.83 -2.08
N GLN A 169 11.51 9.05 -2.58
CA GLN A 169 12.33 9.50 -3.69
C GLN A 169 13.83 9.40 -3.35
N GLY A 170 14.59 8.93 -4.33
CA GLY A 170 16.04 8.78 -4.24
C GLY A 170 16.77 10.08 -4.55
N LEU A 171 17.40 10.18 -5.73
CA LEU A 171 18.25 11.33 -6.05
C LEU A 171 17.47 12.58 -6.47
N GLY A 172 16.37 12.43 -7.21
CA GLY A 172 15.54 13.54 -7.70
C GLY A 172 14.22 13.65 -6.95
N HIS A 173 13.48 14.73 -7.19
CA HIS A 173 12.18 14.97 -6.55
C HIS A 173 12.24 15.05 -5.00
N VAL A 174 13.36 15.55 -4.46
CA VAL A 174 13.69 15.58 -3.03
C VAL A 174 13.69 16.97 -2.39
N SER A 175 12.98 17.93 -3.00
CA SER A 175 12.91 19.30 -2.48
C SER A 175 12.36 19.40 -1.06
N TYR A 176 11.53 18.45 -0.61
CA TYR A 176 11.07 18.39 0.77
C TYR A 176 12.21 18.11 1.77
N ILE A 177 13.30 17.45 1.34
CA ILE A 177 14.51 17.19 2.14
C ILE A 177 15.49 18.37 1.99
N LEU A 178 15.83 18.73 0.76
CA LEU A 178 16.92 19.66 0.46
C LEU A 178 16.55 21.13 0.65
N LYS A 179 15.28 21.47 0.92
CA LYS A 179 14.87 22.84 1.32
C LYS A 179 15.49 23.27 2.65
N HIS A 180 15.78 22.31 3.53
CA HIS A 180 16.32 22.56 4.87
C HIS A 180 17.77 23.03 4.82
N THR A 181 18.11 24.08 5.57
CA THR A 181 19.45 24.71 5.54
C THR A 181 20.56 23.72 5.86
N LYS A 182 20.30 22.76 6.76
CA LYS A 182 21.20 21.66 7.13
C LYS A 182 21.68 20.83 5.94
N TRP A 183 20.83 20.63 4.92
CA TRP A 183 21.08 19.71 3.81
C TRP A 183 21.43 20.39 2.49
N ARG A 184 21.51 21.73 2.45
CA ARG A 184 21.86 22.47 1.23
C ARG A 184 23.21 22.05 0.64
N GLY A 185 24.15 21.65 1.51
CA GLY A 185 25.46 21.16 1.09
C GLY A 185 25.37 19.98 0.14
N LEU A 186 24.33 19.14 0.23
CA LEU A 186 24.19 17.90 -0.53
C LEU A 186 23.54 18.06 -1.91
N ARG A 187 23.17 19.28 -2.32
CA ARG A 187 22.51 19.54 -3.62
C ARG A 187 23.47 19.36 -4.79
N GLU A 188 22.94 18.91 -5.93
CA GLU A 188 23.65 18.86 -7.23
C GLU A 188 23.98 20.27 -7.74
N ILE A 189 22.95 21.13 -7.84
CA ILE A 189 23.11 22.56 -8.13
C ILE A 189 22.87 23.34 -6.82
N PRO A 190 23.82 24.18 -6.36
CA PRO A 190 23.70 24.87 -5.07
C PRO A 190 22.37 25.63 -4.85
N ASP A 191 21.89 26.27 -5.92
CA ASP A 191 20.67 27.08 -5.89
C ASP A 191 19.37 26.28 -6.09
N SER A 192 19.44 24.99 -6.41
CA SER A 192 18.30 24.11 -6.62
C SER A 192 18.16 23.08 -5.50
N SER A 193 16.96 22.92 -4.94
CA SER A 193 16.68 21.83 -3.99
C SER A 193 16.16 20.56 -4.69
N TRP A 194 16.21 20.50 -6.01
CA TRP A 194 15.54 19.45 -6.76
C TRP A 194 16.22 18.08 -6.59
N GLU A 195 17.55 18.07 -6.60
CA GLU A 195 18.36 16.84 -6.65
C GLU A 195 19.52 16.80 -5.64
N PHE A 196 19.76 15.61 -5.11
CA PHE A 196 21.01 15.25 -4.45
C PHE A 196 22.16 15.19 -5.46
N CYS A 197 23.35 15.64 -5.03
CA CYS A 197 24.58 15.27 -5.70
C CYS A 197 25.03 13.88 -5.23
N PRO A 198 25.13 12.88 -6.12
CA PRO A 198 25.54 11.53 -5.72
C PRO A 198 27.01 11.44 -5.31
N LEU A 199 27.84 12.44 -5.62
CA LEU A 199 29.28 12.45 -5.32
C LEU A 199 29.63 13.13 -3.99
N LYS A 200 28.65 13.76 -3.33
CA LYS A 200 28.90 14.44 -2.05
C LYS A 200 28.79 13.47 -0.89
N ASP A 201 29.80 13.50 -0.02
CA ASP A 201 29.79 12.76 1.25
C ASP A 201 28.53 13.12 2.04
N GLY A 202 27.82 12.08 2.52
CA GLY A 202 26.57 12.23 3.27
C GLY A 202 25.27 12.16 2.45
N SER A 203 25.31 12.23 1.11
CA SER A 203 24.09 12.10 0.29
C SER A 203 23.41 10.75 0.49
N TYR A 204 24.19 9.66 0.44
CA TYR A 204 23.67 8.31 0.66
C TYR A 204 23.38 8.04 2.14
N ASP A 205 24.17 8.59 3.05
CA ASP A 205 23.91 8.42 4.50
C ASP A 205 22.54 8.99 4.87
N LEU A 206 22.20 10.21 4.41
CA LEU A 206 20.88 10.79 4.62
C LEU A 206 19.77 9.98 3.95
N LEU A 207 19.96 9.55 2.70
CA LEU A 207 18.95 8.74 2.01
C LEU A 207 18.70 7.40 2.73
N PHE A 208 19.76 6.74 3.18
CA PHE A 208 19.66 5.47 3.90
C PHE A 208 18.99 5.63 5.26
N ASP A 209 19.33 6.67 6.04
CA ASP A 209 18.64 6.94 7.31
C ASP A 209 17.12 7.12 7.10
N LEU A 210 16.72 7.86 6.07
CA LEU A 210 15.31 8.10 5.76
C LEU A 210 14.60 6.82 5.26
N TRP A 211 15.29 6.01 4.44
CA TRP A 211 14.76 4.72 3.99
C TRP A 211 14.66 3.71 5.13
N ASP A 212 15.60 3.71 6.08
CA ASP A 212 15.54 2.87 7.27
C ASP A 212 14.35 3.25 8.14
N ASP A 213 14.10 4.55 8.37
CA ASP A 213 12.89 5.01 9.06
C ASP A 213 11.60 4.53 8.34
N ALA A 214 11.57 4.57 7.00
CA ALA A 214 10.45 4.11 6.20
C ALA A 214 10.22 2.59 6.28
N ILE A 215 11.31 1.80 6.26
CA ILE A 215 11.28 0.35 6.43
C ILE A 215 10.75 -0.01 7.82
N GLU A 216 11.25 0.67 8.86
CA GLU A 216 10.82 0.44 10.23
C GLU A 216 9.37 0.89 10.48
N ALA A 217 8.88 1.89 9.74
CA ALA A 217 7.49 2.31 9.74
C ALA A 217 6.54 1.32 9.06
N THR A 218 7.05 0.41 8.21
CA THR A 218 6.26 -0.53 7.40
C THR A 218 6.62 -2.01 7.62
N PRO A 219 6.58 -2.49 8.88
CA PRO A 219 7.05 -3.83 9.21
C PRO A 219 6.26 -4.93 8.47
N GLY A 220 7.01 -5.87 7.88
CA GLY A 220 6.45 -7.01 7.15
C GLY A 220 6.08 -6.73 5.69
N VAL A 221 6.25 -5.51 5.21
CA VAL A 221 6.13 -5.15 3.79
C VAL A 221 7.37 -5.63 3.03
N ARG A 222 7.17 -6.13 1.81
CA ARG A 222 8.24 -6.80 1.03
C ARG A 222 9.03 -5.87 0.13
N TYR A 223 8.55 -4.65 -0.08
CA TYR A 223 9.07 -3.74 -1.09
C TYR A 223 9.30 -2.36 -0.47
N LEU A 224 10.36 -1.70 -0.92
CA LEU A 224 10.60 -0.27 -0.80
C LEU A 224 10.69 0.28 -2.22
N HIS A 225 9.97 1.35 -2.52
CA HIS A 225 10.05 2.04 -3.81
C HIS A 225 10.96 3.26 -3.67
N VAL A 226 12.11 3.24 -4.35
CA VAL A 226 13.15 4.29 -4.24
C VAL A 226 12.97 5.45 -5.23
N GLY A 227 11.90 5.43 -6.02
CA GLY A 227 11.57 6.50 -6.97
C GLY A 227 12.60 6.60 -8.09
N CYS A 228 13.34 7.72 -8.12
CA CYS A 228 14.41 8.04 -9.09
C CYS A 228 13.91 8.58 -10.44
N ASP A 229 12.70 9.14 -10.48
CA ASP A 229 12.24 9.91 -11.62
C ASP A 229 12.86 11.32 -11.65
N GLU A 230 12.79 11.94 -12.83
CA GLU A 230 13.01 13.39 -13.01
C GLU A 230 14.36 13.94 -12.52
N THR A 231 15.44 13.17 -12.68
CA THR A 231 16.83 13.58 -12.38
C THR A 231 17.46 14.37 -13.53
N TYR A 232 16.97 15.60 -13.74
CA TYR A 232 17.38 16.50 -14.81
C TYR A 232 18.72 17.21 -14.57
N GLU A 233 19.12 17.43 -13.31
CA GLU A 233 20.29 18.24 -12.91
C GLU A 233 21.57 17.42 -12.73
N LEU A 234 21.47 16.09 -12.60
CA LEU A 234 22.61 15.20 -12.40
C LEU A 234 23.74 15.46 -13.41
N GLY A 235 24.94 15.66 -12.88
CA GLY A 235 26.14 15.90 -13.66
C GLY A 235 26.37 17.36 -14.04
N GLN A 236 25.47 18.27 -13.67
CA GLN A 236 25.58 19.70 -13.98
C GLN A 236 26.29 20.51 -12.87
N GLY A 237 26.46 19.91 -11.68
CA GLY A 237 27.12 20.52 -10.53
C GLY A 237 28.63 20.68 -10.74
N VAL A 238 29.10 21.93 -10.89
CA VAL A 238 30.54 22.26 -11.01
C VAL A 238 31.30 21.84 -9.74
N GLU A 239 30.67 22.00 -8.57
CA GLU A 239 31.25 21.65 -7.27
C GLU A 239 31.39 20.14 -7.05
N CYS A 240 30.61 19.33 -7.77
CA CYS A 240 30.69 17.86 -7.71
C CYS A 240 31.78 17.30 -8.65
N GLY A 241 32.46 18.14 -9.43
CA GLY A 241 33.48 17.71 -10.41
C GLY A 241 32.90 17.15 -11.72
N CYS A 242 31.57 17.15 -11.88
CA CYS A 242 30.90 16.53 -13.03
C CYS A 242 31.09 17.29 -14.36
N LYS A 243 31.14 18.63 -14.31
CA LYS A 243 31.31 19.46 -15.52
C LYS A 243 32.69 19.40 -16.15
N ALA A 244 33.68 18.78 -15.49
CA ALA A 244 35.01 18.59 -16.08
C ALA A 244 35.07 17.44 -17.10
N ILE A 245 34.07 16.55 -17.15
CA ILE A 245 34.10 15.34 -17.99
C ILE A 245 33.41 15.55 -19.35
N ALA A 246 32.51 16.54 -19.46
CA ALA A 246 31.76 16.80 -20.69
C ALA A 246 32.52 17.67 -21.73
N GLU A 247 33.61 18.33 -21.34
CA GLU A 247 34.41 19.19 -22.23
C GLU A 247 35.68 18.50 -22.77
N GLU A 248 35.91 17.22 -22.43
CA GLU A 248 37.05 16.41 -22.90
C GLU A 248 36.67 15.33 -23.96
N GLN A 249 35.48 15.38 -24.55
CA GLN A 249 35.07 14.55 -25.71
C GLN A 249 34.66 15.41 -26.91
#